data_AF-A0ABD0WQC7-F1
#
_entry.id   AF-A0ABD0WQC7-F1
#
_cell.length_a   1.000
_cell.length_b   1.000
_cell.length_c   1.000
_cell.angle_alpha   90.00
_cell.angle_beta   90.00
_cell.angle_gamma   90.00
#
_symmetry.space_group_name_H-M   'P 1'
#
loop_
_entity.id
_entity.type
_entity.pdbx_description
1 polymer ?
#
loop_
_entity_poly.entity_id
_entity_poly.type
_entity_poly.pdbx_seq_one_letter_code
_entity_poly.pdbx_strand_id
1 'polypeptide(L)'
;MDIQDQDAAARWEALGSRDAGSRDSAMEHICQEVMRRVESIVPIPAANSSPTPAAGHPTCDLNDILARLLMLSKRCPFDDVRDRCALLLRDVQVG
;
A
#
# COMPACT_ATOMS: atom_id res chain seq x y z
N MET A 1 -2.06 22.00 4.66
CA MET A 1 -2.93 21.05 5.38
C MET A 1 -3.48 20.14 4.32
N ASP A 2 -2.81 19.01 4.20
CA ASP A 2 -2.75 18.16 3.03
C ASP A 2 -3.95 17.24 3.03
N ILE A 3 -4.99 17.62 2.27
CA ILE A 3 -6.25 16.87 2.13
C ILE A 3 -5.98 15.42 1.67
N GLN A 4 -4.85 15.20 0.99
CA GLN A 4 -4.43 13.91 0.46
C GLN A 4 -3.81 12.98 1.52
N ASP A 5 -3.20 13.52 2.58
CA ASP A 5 -2.64 12.73 3.70
C ASP A 5 -3.75 12.22 4.63
N GLN A 6 -4.77 13.04 4.86
CA GLN A 6 -5.92 12.65 5.68
C GLN A 6 -6.69 11.47 5.08
N ASP A 7 -6.87 11.46 3.76
CA ASP A 7 -7.53 10.36 3.05
C ASP A 7 -6.68 9.07 3.11
N ALA A 8 -5.36 9.23 2.96
CA ALA A 8 -4.41 8.13 3.02
C ALA A 8 -4.29 7.51 4.41
N ALA A 9 -4.52 8.25 5.50
CA ALA A 9 -4.60 7.69 6.85
C ALA A 9 -5.98 7.04 7.11
N ALA A 10 -7.06 7.69 6.70
CA ALA A 10 -8.43 7.23 6.89
C ALA A 10 -8.69 5.84 6.25
N ARG A 11 -8.11 5.57 5.08
CA ARG A 11 -8.21 4.24 4.42
C ARG A 11 -7.64 3.11 5.26
N TRP A 12 -6.56 3.34 6.01
CA TRP A 12 -5.97 2.28 6.84
C TRP A 12 -6.74 2.06 8.13
N GLU A 13 -7.32 3.12 8.69
CA GLU A 13 -8.21 3.01 9.85
C GLU A 13 -9.50 2.23 9.49
N ALA A 14 -9.98 2.37 8.25
CA ALA A 14 -11.14 1.63 7.74
C ALA A 14 -10.90 0.10 7.66
N LEU A 15 -9.65 -0.37 7.54
CA LEU A 15 -9.33 -1.81 7.66
C LEU A 15 -9.58 -2.36 9.08
N GLY A 16 -9.56 -1.48 10.09
CA GLY A 16 -9.91 -1.80 11.47
C GLY A 16 -11.43 -1.82 11.73
N SER A 17 -12.24 -1.45 10.75
CA SER A 17 -13.69 -1.32 10.91
C SER A 17 -14.35 -2.68 11.16
N ARG A 18 -15.39 -2.68 12.01
CA ARG A 18 -16.19 -3.88 12.28
C ARG A 18 -17.02 -4.30 11.07
N ASP A 19 -17.33 -3.35 10.20
CA ASP A 19 -18.09 -3.57 8.98
C ASP A 19 -17.22 -4.19 7.88
N ALA A 20 -17.65 -5.34 7.35
CA ALA A 20 -16.89 -6.07 6.33
C ALA A 20 -16.83 -5.32 5.00
N GLY A 21 -17.91 -4.62 4.60
CA GLY A 21 -17.93 -3.83 3.36
C GLY A 21 -16.98 -2.63 3.43
N SER A 22 -16.88 -1.99 4.59
CA SER A 22 -15.92 -0.92 4.82
C SER A 22 -14.46 -1.40 4.74
N ARG A 23 -14.16 -2.59 5.31
CA ARG A 23 -12.82 -3.20 5.18
C ARG A 23 -12.49 -3.56 3.73
N ASP A 24 -13.47 -4.12 3.01
CA ASP A 24 -13.29 -4.55 1.63
C ASP A 24 -12.98 -3.36 0.71
N SER A 25 -13.79 -2.30 0.78
CA SER A 25 -13.60 -1.08 0.00
C SER A 25 -12.27 -0.39 0.32
N ALA A 26 -11.89 -0.34 1.60
CA ALA A 26 -10.58 0.17 2.00
C ALA A 26 -9.43 -0.65 1.41
N MET A 27 -9.56 -1.98 1.40
CA MET A 27 -8.55 -2.88 0.86
C MET A 27 -8.43 -2.77 -0.66
N GLU A 28 -9.55 -2.58 -1.38
CA GLU A 28 -9.54 -2.30 -2.82
C GLU A 28 -8.78 -1.01 -3.14
N HIS A 29 -9.05 0.07 -2.41
CA HIS A 29 -8.36 1.34 -2.60
C HIS A 29 -6.84 1.20 -2.36
N ILE A 30 -6.44 0.42 -1.35
CA ILE A 30 -5.02 0.16 -1.07
C ILE A 30 -4.38 -0.67 -2.19
N CYS A 31 -5.08 -1.70 -2.69
CA CYS A 31 -4.61 -2.52 -3.81
C CYS A 31 -4.37 -1.67 -5.07
N GLN A 32 -5.31 -0.79 -5.41
CA GLN A 32 -5.18 0.10 -6.56
C GLN A 32 -4.00 1.07 -6.41
N GLU A 33 -3.78 1.63 -5.22
CA GLU A 33 -2.63 2.51 -4.95
C GLU A 33 -1.30 1.75 -5.08
N VAL A 34 -1.22 0.52 -4.54
CA VAL A 34 -0.03 -0.32 -4.66
C VAL A 34 0.27 -0.63 -6.12
N MET A 35 -0.74 -1.09 -6.88
CA MET A 35 -0.57 -1.39 -8.31
C MET A 35 -0.11 -0.15 -9.08
N ARG A 36 -0.79 1.00 -8.91
CA ARG A 36 -0.41 2.26 -9.57
C ARG A 36 1.03 2.65 -9.29
N ARG A 37 1.49 2.50 -8.05
CA ARG A 37 2.86 2.83 -7.65
C ARG A 37 3.88 1.81 -8.15
N VAL A 38 3.55 0.52 -8.14
CA VAL A 38 4.40 -0.53 -8.72
C VAL A 38 4.56 -0.30 -10.23
N GLU A 39 3.47 -0.02 -10.94
CA GLU A 39 3.50 0.35 -12.37
C GLU A 39 4.34 1.61 -12.61
N SER A 40 4.25 2.60 -11.71
CA SER A 40 5.08 3.80 -11.79
C SER A 40 6.57 3.53 -11.56
N ILE A 41 6.93 2.42 -10.89
CA ILE A 41 8.32 2.03 -10.62
C ILE A 41 8.89 1.17 -11.75
N VAL A 42 8.06 0.50 -12.56
CA VAL A 42 8.54 -0.26 -13.73
C VAL A 42 9.31 0.69 -14.64
N PRO A 43 10.64 0.58 -14.68
CA PRO A 43 11.42 1.38 -15.61
C PRO A 43 11.24 0.70 -16.96
N ILE A 44 10.83 1.48 -17.96
CA ILE A 44 11.16 1.15 -19.35
C ILE A 44 12.65 0.82 -19.37
N PRO A 45 13.11 -0.32 -19.91
CA PRO A 45 14.54 -0.65 -19.89
C PRO A 45 15.29 0.33 -20.80
N ALA A 46 15.76 1.42 -20.21
CA ALA A 46 16.71 2.35 -20.80
C ALA A 46 17.55 2.95 -19.66
N ALA A 47 18.73 2.35 -19.51
CA ALA A 47 19.99 3.00 -19.14
C ALA A 47 19.96 4.11 -18.06
N ASN A 48 20.58 3.78 -16.93
CA ASN A 48 21.34 4.72 -16.10
C ASN A 48 20.53 5.82 -15.39
N SER A 49 20.07 5.56 -14.17
CA SER A 49 19.82 6.64 -13.21
C SER A 49 20.16 6.19 -11.80
N SER A 50 21.24 6.77 -11.27
CA SER A 50 21.71 6.65 -9.90
C SER A 50 20.62 7.07 -8.89
N PRO A 51 20.58 6.51 -7.67
CA PRO A 51 19.61 6.94 -6.68
C PRO A 51 20.01 8.30 -6.12
N THR A 52 19.22 9.33 -6.42
CA THR A 52 19.29 10.63 -5.74
C THR A 52 18.50 10.52 -4.43
N PRO A 53 19.04 10.90 -3.26
CA PRO A 53 18.27 10.93 -2.03
C PRO A 53 17.37 12.17 -2.06
N ALA A 54 16.11 11.99 -2.45
CA ALA A 54 15.11 13.03 -2.34
C ALA A 54 14.74 13.20 -0.86
N ALA A 55 15.37 14.19 -0.22
CA ALA A 55 14.87 14.75 1.02
C ALA A 55 13.51 15.42 0.74
N GLY A 56 12.43 14.80 1.20
CA GLY A 56 11.06 15.30 1.04
C GLY A 56 10.11 14.54 1.97
N HIS A 57 9.21 15.27 2.60
CA HIS A 57 8.20 14.85 3.60
C HIS A 57 7.22 13.75 3.11
N PRO A 58 6.40 13.14 4.00
CA PRO A 58 6.04 11.73 3.99
C PRO A 58 4.95 11.39 2.97
N THR A 59 5.31 11.33 1.69
CA THR A 59 4.49 10.69 0.66
C THR A 59 4.58 9.17 0.80
N CYS A 60 4.16 8.62 1.96
CA CYS A 60 4.16 7.20 2.34
C CYS A 60 4.69 6.31 1.22
N ASP A 61 6.02 6.12 1.17
CA ASP A 61 6.70 5.52 0.04
C ASP A 61 6.11 4.13 -0.24
N LEU A 62 6.22 3.61 -1.46
CA LEU A 62 5.72 2.24 -1.73
C LEU A 62 6.28 1.25 -0.69
N ASN A 63 7.51 1.46 -0.23
CA ASN A 63 8.11 0.68 0.85
C ASN A 63 7.32 0.77 2.17
N ASP A 64 6.89 1.96 2.60
CA ASP A 64 6.03 2.13 3.79
C ASP A 64 4.69 1.44 3.63
N ILE A 65 4.08 1.53 2.45
CA ILE A 65 2.80 0.85 2.14
C ILE A 65 2.98 -0.66 2.23
N LEU A 66 4.04 -1.21 1.62
CA LEU A 66 4.35 -2.64 1.65
C LEU A 66 4.68 -3.12 3.07
N ALA A 67 5.45 -2.33 3.84
CA ALA A 67 5.75 -2.64 5.24
C ALA A 67 4.46 -2.67 6.09
N ARG A 68 3.54 -1.74 5.85
CA ARG A 68 2.24 -1.71 6.55
C ARG A 68 1.36 -2.89 6.18
N LEU A 69 1.30 -3.26 4.90
CA LEU A 69 0.62 -4.49 4.44
C LEU A 69 1.22 -5.75 5.07
N LEU A 70 2.54 -5.82 5.17
CA LEU A 70 3.23 -6.94 5.80
C LEU A 70 2.87 -7.07 7.29
N MET A 71 2.85 -5.93 8.00
CA MET A 71 2.41 -5.90 9.39
C MET A 71 0.94 -6.35 9.53
N LEU A 72 0.05 -5.89 8.66
CA LEU A 72 -1.37 -6.26 8.68
C LEU A 72 -1.59 -7.75 8.38
N SER A 73 -0.89 -8.31 7.39
CA SER A 73 -0.94 -9.75 7.08
C SER A 73 -0.63 -10.64 8.29
N LYS A 74 0.24 -10.16 9.20
CA LYS A 74 0.68 -10.90 10.40
C LYS A 74 -0.08 -10.55 11.67
N ARG A 75 -0.57 -9.31 11.82
CA ARG A 75 -1.08 -8.78 13.10
C ARG A 75 -2.55 -8.35 13.07
N CYS A 76 -3.19 -8.29 11.90
CA CYS A 76 -4.59 -7.85 11.81
C CYS A 76 -5.53 -8.92 12.41
N PRO A 77 -6.54 -8.54 13.23
CA PRO A 77 -7.48 -9.51 13.79
C PRO A 77 -8.49 -10.07 12.77
N PHE A 78 -8.59 -9.48 11.59
CA PHE A 78 -9.53 -9.88 10.54
C PHE A 78 -8.84 -10.79 9.51
N ASP A 79 -9.35 -12.01 9.34
CA ASP A 79 -8.72 -12.99 8.45
C ASP A 79 -8.81 -12.57 6.97
N ASP A 80 -9.94 -12.00 6.55
CA ASP A 80 -10.13 -11.48 5.18
C ASP A 80 -9.07 -10.42 4.81
N VAL A 81 -8.74 -9.54 5.75
CA VAL A 81 -7.71 -8.50 5.54
C VAL A 81 -6.34 -9.13 5.48
N ARG A 82 -6.06 -10.14 6.33
CA ARG A 82 -4.76 -10.82 6.36
C ARG A 82 -4.45 -11.56 5.07
N ASP A 83 -5.42 -12.32 4.57
CA ASP A 83 -5.29 -13.11 3.35
C ASP A 83 -5.09 -12.19 2.14
N ARG A 84 -5.91 -11.15 2.03
CA ARG A 84 -5.82 -10.17 0.94
C ARG A 84 -4.50 -9.39 0.98
N CYS A 85 -4.02 -9.01 2.17
CA CYS A 85 -2.69 -8.39 2.32
C CYS A 85 -1.57 -9.36 1.88
N ALA A 86 -1.66 -10.63 2.28
CA ALA A 86 -0.66 -11.64 1.91
C ALA A 86 -0.63 -11.89 0.39
N LEU A 87 -1.81 -11.95 -0.24
CA LEU A 87 -1.96 -12.13 -1.67
C LEU A 87 -1.36 -10.95 -2.45
N LEU A 88 -1.68 -9.72 -2.04
CA LEU A 88 -1.12 -8.50 -2.64
C LEU A 88 0.41 -8.45 -2.52
N LEU A 89 0.97 -8.79 -1.35
CA LEU A 89 2.43 -8.83 -1.16
C LEU A 89 3.09 -9.88 -2.06
N ARG A 90 2.44 -11.03 -2.27
CA ARG A 90 2.94 -12.07 -3.19
C ARG A 90 2.89 -11.60 -4.64
N ASP A 91 1.81 -10.95 -5.06
CA ASP A 91 1.64 -10.43 -6.43
C ASP A 91 2.75 -9.43 -6.78
N VAL A 92 3.06 -8.51 -5.86
CA VAL A 92 4.14 -7.52 -6.03
C VAL A 92 5.55 -8.13 -5.98
N GLN A 93 5.75 -9.23 -5.23
CA GLN A 93 7.07 -9.87 -5.07
C GLN A 93 7.40 -10.91 -6.15
N VAL A 94 6.39 -11.43 -6.86
CA VAL A 94 6.54 -12.47 -7.90
C VAL A 94 6.54 -11.86 -9.31
N GLY A 95 6.39 -10.54 -9.43
CA GLY A 95 6.53 -9.77 -10.67
C GLY A 95 7.97 -9.60 -11.14
#